data_AF-A0A374A0C0-F1
#
_entry.id   AF-A0A374A0C0-F1
#
_cell.length_a   1.000
_cell.length_b   1.000
_cell.length_c   1.000
_cell.angle_alpha   90.00
_cell.angle_beta   90.00
_cell.angle_gamma   90.00
#
_symmetry.space_group_name_H-M   'P 1'
#
loop_
_entity.id
_entity.type
_entity.pdbx_description
1 polymer ?
#
loop_
_entity_poly.entity_id
_entity_poly.type
_entity_poly.pdbx_seq_one_letter_code
_entity_poly.pdbx_strand_id
1 'polypeptide(L)'
;MVAKISVGSSLYGAIAYNGEKINEAQGRLLTTNRIYNDGSGTVDIGKAMEGFLTFLPPQMKIEKPVVHISLNPHPEDVLTDIELQNIAREYLEKLGFGNQPYLVFKHEDIDRHHLHIVTVNVDENGKRLNRDFLYRRSDRIRRELEQKYGLHPAERKNQRLDNPLRKVAASAGDVKKQVGNTVKALNGQYRFQTMGEYRALLSLYNMTVEEARGNVRGREYHGLVYSVTDDKGNKVGNPFKSSLFGKSAGYEAVQKKFVRSKSEIKDRKLADMTKRTVLSVLQGTYDKDKFVSQLKEKGIDTVLRYTEEGRIYGATFIDHRTGCVLNGSRMGKELSANALQEHFTLPYAGQPPIPLSIPVDAADKAHGQTAYDSEDISGGMGLLTPEGPAVDAEEEAFIRAMKRKKKKKRKGLGM
;
A
#
# COMPACT_ATOMS: atom_id res chain seq x y z
N MET A 1 18.87 -1.88 15.36
CA MET A 1 19.80 -2.06 14.23
C MET A 1 19.13 -2.63 12.96
N VAL A 2 19.31 -1.99 11.80
CA VAL A 2 18.82 -2.46 10.47
C VAL A 2 19.96 -3.10 9.67
N ALA A 3 19.73 -4.28 9.08
CA ALA A 3 20.68 -4.96 8.19
C ALA A 3 20.18 -4.96 6.74
N LYS A 4 21.04 -4.61 5.78
CA LYS A 4 20.76 -4.69 4.34
C LYS A 4 21.86 -5.49 3.64
N ILE A 5 21.47 -6.46 2.83
CA ILE A 5 22.40 -7.28 2.03
C ILE A 5 22.18 -7.00 0.56
N SER A 6 23.26 -6.71 -0.17
CA SER A 6 23.29 -6.54 -1.61
C SER A 6 24.28 -7.52 -2.22
N VAL A 7 23.95 -8.10 -3.38
CA VAL A 7 24.81 -9.05 -4.08
C VAL A 7 25.08 -8.53 -5.49
N GLY A 8 26.36 -8.42 -5.83
CA GLY A 8 26.84 -7.76 -7.05
C GLY A 8 28.00 -8.50 -7.70
N SER A 9 28.47 -7.96 -8.82
CA SER A 9 29.59 -8.50 -9.60
C SER A 9 30.88 -7.69 -9.44
N SER A 10 30.80 -6.41 -9.07
CA SER A 10 31.96 -5.53 -9.00
C SER A 10 32.56 -5.50 -7.59
N LEU A 11 33.68 -6.19 -7.41
CA LEU A 11 34.45 -6.16 -6.15
C LEU A 11 35.17 -4.81 -6.01
N TYR A 12 35.82 -4.37 -7.10
CA TYR A 12 36.51 -3.08 -7.14
C TYR A 12 35.56 -1.94 -6.77
N GLY A 13 34.37 -1.90 -7.36
CA GLY A 13 33.40 -0.84 -7.06
C GLY A 13 32.93 -0.86 -5.60
N ALA A 14 32.81 -2.04 -4.99
CA ALA A 14 32.46 -2.15 -3.57
C ALA A 14 33.60 -1.70 -2.64
N ILE A 15 34.85 -2.03 -2.95
CA ILE A 15 36.01 -1.62 -2.15
C ILE A 15 36.30 -0.14 -2.34
N ALA A 16 36.35 0.34 -3.59
CA ALA A 16 36.64 1.74 -3.92
C ALA A 16 35.62 2.70 -3.30
N TYR A 17 34.32 2.40 -3.39
CA TYR A 17 33.29 3.23 -2.78
C TYR A 17 33.48 3.42 -1.26
N ASN A 18 33.85 2.36 -0.53
CA ASN A 18 34.10 2.45 0.91
C ASN A 18 35.48 3.07 1.22
N GLY A 19 36.49 2.82 0.38
CA GLY A 19 37.82 3.41 0.51
C GLY A 19 37.82 4.94 0.28
N GLU A 20 37.07 5.42 -0.71
CA GLU A 20 36.89 6.86 -0.97
C GLU A 20 36.27 7.56 0.25
N LYS A 21 35.31 6.93 0.92
CA LYS A 21 34.69 7.46 2.15
C LYS A 21 35.67 7.57 3.32
N ILE A 22 36.64 6.67 3.42
CA ILE A 22 37.73 6.80 4.40
C ILE A 22 38.65 7.97 4.03
N ASN A 23 39.00 8.11 2.75
CA ASN A 23 39.89 9.18 2.28
C ASN A 23 39.29 10.58 2.45
N GLU A 24 37.96 10.71 2.43
CA GLU A 24 37.23 11.95 2.74
C GLU A 24 37.16 12.24 4.26
N ALA A 25 37.85 11.46 5.11
CA ALA A 25 37.78 11.48 6.57
C ALA A 25 36.36 11.25 7.13
N GLN A 26 35.50 10.57 6.37
CA GLN A 26 34.12 10.24 6.75
C GLN A 26 33.96 8.78 7.21
N GLY A 27 35.06 8.11 7.54
CA GLY A 27 35.04 6.72 7.97
C GLY A 27 36.42 6.15 8.27
N ARG A 28 36.45 4.88 8.65
CA ARG A 28 37.67 4.12 8.95
C ARG A 28 37.50 2.62 8.74
N LEU A 29 38.57 1.93 8.38
CA LEU A 29 38.63 0.47 8.35
C LEU A 29 38.76 -0.07 9.79
N LEU A 30 37.78 -0.84 10.25
CA LEU A 30 37.76 -1.38 11.61
C LEU A 30 38.50 -2.69 11.75
N THR A 31 38.20 -3.63 10.86
CA THR A 31 38.78 -4.97 10.92
C THR A 31 38.72 -5.62 9.55
N THR A 32 39.57 -6.60 9.36
CA THR A 32 39.62 -7.44 8.18
C THR A 32 39.65 -8.90 8.60
N ASN A 33 39.39 -9.79 7.65
CA ASN A 33 39.68 -11.21 7.79
C ASN A 33 40.27 -11.70 6.49
N ARG A 34 41.37 -12.45 6.58
CA ARG A 34 42.11 -13.00 5.42
C ARG A 34 42.52 -11.96 4.36
N ILE A 35 42.46 -10.68 4.71
CA ILE A 35 42.93 -9.54 3.92
C ILE A 35 43.87 -8.74 4.82
N TYR A 36 45.00 -8.32 4.26
CA TYR A 36 46.00 -7.54 5.00
C TYR A 36 45.40 -6.23 5.52
N ASN A 37 45.78 -5.88 6.75
CA ASN A 37 45.43 -4.63 7.41
C ASN A 37 46.65 -4.17 8.22
N ASP A 38 47.12 -2.95 7.96
CA ASP A 38 48.26 -2.35 8.66
C ASP A 38 47.88 -1.73 10.01
N GLY A 39 46.59 -1.71 10.34
CA GLY A 39 46.07 -1.14 11.59
C GLY A 39 45.95 0.38 11.58
N SER A 40 46.26 1.05 10.47
CA SER A 40 46.17 2.51 10.33
C SER A 40 44.73 3.04 10.33
N GLY A 41 43.75 2.15 10.11
CA GLY A 41 42.36 2.53 9.85
C GLY A 41 42.11 2.99 8.42
N THR A 42 43.11 2.92 7.53
CA THR A 42 42.98 3.19 6.10
C THR A 42 42.94 1.90 5.29
N VAL A 43 42.66 1.99 3.99
CA VAL A 43 42.68 0.82 3.08
C VAL A 43 43.44 1.16 1.80
N ASP A 44 44.43 0.34 1.47
CA ASP A 44 45.02 0.31 0.14
C ASP A 44 44.14 -0.55 -0.77
N ILE A 45 43.42 0.10 -1.68
CA ILE A 45 42.46 -0.56 -2.58
C ILE A 45 43.16 -1.61 -3.45
N GLY A 46 44.39 -1.35 -3.91
CA GLY A 46 45.15 -2.27 -4.75
C GLY A 46 45.50 -3.56 -4.00
N LYS A 47 46.09 -3.43 -2.80
CA LYS A 47 46.42 -4.59 -1.96
C LYS A 47 45.18 -5.36 -1.49
N ALA A 48 44.10 -4.65 -1.17
CA ALA A 48 42.83 -5.28 -0.82
C ALA A 48 42.29 -6.11 -1.99
N MET A 49 42.30 -5.56 -3.20
CA MET A 49 41.90 -6.26 -4.42
C MET A 49 42.74 -7.51 -4.66
N GLU A 50 44.07 -7.40 -4.59
CA GLU A 50 44.98 -8.55 -4.72
C GLU A 50 44.64 -9.63 -3.69
N GLY A 51 44.45 -9.25 -2.43
CA GLY A 51 44.06 -10.16 -1.35
C GLY A 51 42.77 -10.91 -1.68
N PHE A 52 41.71 -10.22 -2.10
CA PHE A 52 40.45 -10.88 -2.45
C PHE A 52 40.55 -11.78 -3.68
N LEU A 53 41.35 -11.39 -4.69
CA LEU A 53 41.54 -12.19 -5.90
C LEU A 53 42.17 -13.56 -5.59
N THR A 54 42.96 -13.69 -4.52
CA THR A 54 43.46 -15.01 -4.08
C THR A 54 42.35 -15.97 -3.63
N PHE A 55 41.17 -15.47 -3.30
CA PHE A 55 39.99 -16.25 -2.90
C PHE A 55 38.91 -16.32 -3.99
N LEU A 56 39.18 -15.74 -5.17
CA LEU A 56 38.26 -15.77 -6.31
C LEU A 56 38.87 -16.61 -7.44
N PRO A 57 38.51 -17.90 -7.55
CA PRO A 57 39.05 -18.74 -8.61
C PRO A 57 38.62 -18.24 -9.99
N PRO A 58 39.45 -18.37 -11.04
CA PRO A 58 39.11 -17.91 -12.39
C PRO A 58 37.82 -18.52 -12.95
N GLN A 59 37.51 -19.76 -12.55
CA GLN A 59 36.34 -20.52 -13.00
C GLN A 59 35.24 -20.50 -11.93
N MET A 60 34.54 -19.37 -11.81
CA MET A 60 33.39 -19.26 -10.92
C MET A 60 32.12 -19.80 -11.58
N LYS A 61 31.32 -20.55 -10.81
CA LYS A 61 29.99 -21.04 -11.25
C LYS A 61 28.87 -20.01 -11.00
N ILE A 62 29.23 -18.74 -10.75
CA ILE A 62 28.29 -17.66 -10.44
C ILE A 62 28.69 -16.33 -11.07
N GLU A 63 27.70 -15.52 -11.45
CA GLU A 63 27.90 -14.19 -12.05
C GLU A 63 28.10 -13.07 -11.02
N LYS A 64 27.69 -13.28 -9.77
CA LYS A 64 27.66 -12.25 -8.71
C LYS A 64 28.34 -12.75 -7.43
N PRO A 65 29.69 -12.77 -7.40
CA PRO A 65 30.44 -13.30 -6.28
C PRO A 65 30.56 -12.34 -5.09
N VAL A 66 30.20 -11.06 -5.25
CA VAL A 66 30.42 -10.05 -4.22
C VAL A 66 29.17 -9.86 -3.37
N VAL A 67 29.35 -9.84 -2.05
CA VAL A 67 28.31 -9.51 -1.07
C VAL A 67 28.73 -8.26 -0.32
N HIS A 68 27.84 -7.27 -0.34
CA HIS A 68 27.96 -6.04 0.39
C HIS A 68 26.84 -5.96 1.43
N ILE A 69 27.20 -5.81 2.70
CA ILE A 69 26.26 -5.76 3.81
C ILE A 69 26.40 -4.42 4.50
N SER A 70 25.28 -3.76 4.79
CA SER A 70 25.29 -2.63 5.73
C SER A 70 24.55 -2.96 7.02
N LEU A 71 25.18 -2.68 8.16
CA LEU A 71 24.59 -2.79 9.49
C LEU A 71 24.44 -1.38 10.06
N ASN A 72 23.22 -0.99 10.39
CA ASN A 72 22.87 0.38 10.75
C ASN A 72 22.23 0.37 12.14
N PRO A 73 23.02 0.54 13.22
CA PRO A 73 22.50 0.82 14.55
C PRO A 73 21.55 2.03 14.57
N HIS A 74 20.74 2.14 15.62
CA HIS A 74 19.93 3.34 15.84
C HIS A 74 20.86 4.53 16.15
N PRO A 75 20.51 5.78 15.80
CA PRO A 75 21.34 6.95 16.12
C PRO A 75 21.67 7.09 17.63
N GLU A 76 20.79 6.57 18.50
CA GLU A 76 20.99 6.56 19.96
C GLU A 76 21.82 5.37 20.47
N ASP A 77 22.12 4.38 19.61
CA ASP A 77 23.04 3.29 19.94
C ASP A 77 24.49 3.80 19.87
N VAL A 78 25.03 4.26 20.99
CA VAL A 78 26.43 4.71 21.08
C VAL A 78 27.35 3.50 21.27
N LEU A 79 27.86 2.96 20.16
CA LEU A 79 28.73 1.79 20.15
C LEU A 79 30.19 2.18 20.01
N THR A 80 31.04 1.54 20.81
CA THR A 80 32.48 1.57 20.64
C THR A 80 32.89 0.81 19.40
N ASP A 81 34.07 1.13 18.88
CA ASP A 81 34.62 0.46 17.73
C ASP A 81 34.91 -1.03 17.95
N ILE A 82 35.22 -1.43 19.18
CA ILE A 82 35.39 -2.84 19.56
C ILE A 82 34.04 -3.56 19.48
N GLU A 83 32.96 -2.96 19.99
CA GLU A 83 31.62 -3.54 19.88
C GLU A 83 31.16 -3.65 18.43
N LEU A 84 31.40 -2.63 17.61
CA LEU A 84 31.11 -2.67 16.18
C LEU A 84 31.84 -3.80 15.46
N GLN A 85 33.13 -4.01 15.76
CA GLN A 85 33.91 -5.13 15.22
C GLN A 85 33.33 -6.49 15.66
N ASN A 86 32.99 -6.63 16.94
CA ASN A 86 32.43 -7.87 17.47
C ASN A 86 31.06 -8.18 16.87
N ILE A 87 30.19 -7.18 16.72
CA ILE A 87 28.90 -7.28 16.05
C ILE A 87 29.09 -7.75 14.60
N ALA A 88 30.01 -7.14 13.84
CA ALA A 88 30.27 -7.52 12.45
C ALA A 88 30.78 -8.96 12.33
N ARG A 89 31.73 -9.36 13.18
CA ARG A 89 32.31 -10.71 13.19
C ARG A 89 31.27 -11.77 13.51
N GLU A 90 30.53 -11.62 14.60
CA GLU A 90 29.47 -12.56 14.99
C GLU A 90 28.36 -12.63 13.94
N TYR A 91 28.01 -11.49 13.34
CA TYR A 91 27.04 -11.45 12.27
C TYR A 91 27.47 -12.29 11.07
N LEU A 92 28.72 -12.14 10.61
CA LEU A 92 29.26 -12.91 9.47
C LEU A 92 29.40 -14.39 9.78
N GLU A 93 29.87 -14.75 10.98
CA GLU A 93 29.97 -16.15 11.43
C GLU A 93 28.61 -16.84 11.37
N LYS A 94 27.59 -16.27 12.01
CA LYS A 94 26.22 -16.85 12.01
C LYS A 94 25.58 -16.84 10.62
N LEU A 95 25.93 -15.88 9.77
CA LEU A 95 25.43 -15.80 8.39
C LEU A 95 26.12 -16.82 7.46
N GLY A 96 27.25 -17.39 7.88
CA GLY A 96 28.02 -18.39 7.12
C GLY A 96 29.14 -17.80 6.26
N PHE A 97 29.54 -16.56 6.54
CA PHE A 97 30.63 -15.84 5.87
C PHE A 97 31.85 -15.65 6.78
N GLY A 98 31.86 -16.17 8.01
CA GLY A 98 32.96 -15.95 8.97
C GLY A 98 34.34 -16.40 8.45
N ASN A 99 34.38 -17.43 7.62
CA ASN A 99 35.63 -17.93 7.01
C ASN A 99 35.98 -17.25 5.68
N GLN A 100 35.16 -16.34 5.16
CA GLN A 100 35.42 -15.63 3.91
C GLN A 100 36.34 -14.44 4.13
N PRO A 101 37.12 -14.02 3.12
CA PRO A 101 37.81 -12.74 3.20
C PRO A 101 36.78 -11.62 3.32
N TYR A 102 37.01 -10.69 4.23
CA TYR A 102 36.14 -9.52 4.37
C TYR A 102 36.87 -8.28 4.86
N LEU A 103 36.28 -7.13 4.56
CA LEU A 103 36.63 -5.81 5.09
C LEU A 103 35.41 -5.24 5.82
N VAL A 104 35.61 -4.66 7.01
CA VAL A 104 34.58 -3.97 7.78
C VAL A 104 34.94 -2.49 7.91
N PHE A 105 34.15 -1.65 7.28
CA PHE A 105 34.26 -0.20 7.30
C PHE A 105 33.24 0.39 8.28
N LYS A 106 33.65 1.40 9.04
CA LYS A 106 32.75 2.29 9.79
C LYS A 106 32.64 3.58 9.01
N HIS A 107 31.42 4.02 8.74
CA HIS A 107 31.13 5.33 8.16
C HIS A 107 30.45 6.24 9.17
N GLU A 108 30.78 7.53 9.08
CA GLU A 108 30.32 8.63 9.94
C GLU A 108 29.76 9.80 9.11
N ASP A 109 29.45 9.56 7.83
CA ASP A 109 28.97 10.54 6.83
C ASP A 109 27.50 10.99 7.04
N ILE A 110 26.81 10.40 8.01
CA ILE A 110 25.43 10.72 8.40
C ILE A 110 25.33 10.77 9.93
N ASP A 111 24.23 11.28 10.48
CA ASP A 111 23.94 11.41 11.93
C ASP A 111 23.95 10.07 12.73
N ARG A 112 24.39 8.96 12.13
CA ARG A 112 24.58 7.67 12.77
C ARG A 112 25.83 6.97 12.25
N HIS A 113 26.57 6.35 13.17
CA HIS A 113 27.62 5.42 12.80
C HIS A 113 27.00 4.16 12.20
N HIS A 114 27.54 3.69 11.09
CA HIS A 114 27.07 2.46 10.47
C HIS A 114 28.22 1.70 9.83
N LEU A 115 28.03 0.40 9.68
CA LEU A 115 29.03 -0.50 9.14
C LEU A 115 28.72 -0.86 7.70
N HIS A 116 29.76 -0.93 6.90
CA HIS A 116 29.78 -1.54 5.58
C HIS A 116 30.73 -2.72 5.58
N ILE A 117 30.26 -3.87 5.12
CA ILE A 117 31.03 -5.11 5.08
C ILE A 117 31.07 -5.59 3.64
N VAL A 118 32.28 -5.74 3.09
CA VAL A 118 32.52 -6.30 1.76
C VAL A 118 33.11 -7.70 1.94
N THR A 119 32.48 -8.71 1.34
CA THR A 119 32.90 -10.12 1.37
C THR A 119 32.59 -10.81 0.05
N VAL A 120 33.13 -12.01 -0.17
CA VAL A 120 32.79 -12.86 -1.30
C VAL A 120 31.84 -14.00 -0.92
N ASN A 121 31.12 -14.53 -1.90
CA ASN A 121 30.07 -15.55 -1.76
C ASN A 121 30.40 -16.81 -2.58
N VAL A 122 31.69 -17.12 -2.67
CA VAL A 122 32.21 -18.35 -3.25
C VAL A 122 33.05 -19.08 -2.22
N ASP A 123 33.09 -20.41 -2.33
CA ASP A 123 34.10 -21.21 -1.65
C ASP A 123 35.38 -21.30 -2.50
N GLU A 124 36.38 -22.00 -1.97
CA GLU A 124 37.66 -22.28 -2.62
C GLU A 124 37.53 -22.99 -3.99
N ASN A 125 36.40 -23.69 -4.22
CA ASN A 125 36.10 -24.38 -5.46
C ASN A 125 35.29 -23.52 -6.45
N GLY A 126 35.07 -22.24 -6.14
CA GLY A 126 34.30 -21.32 -6.98
C GLY A 126 32.79 -21.59 -6.96
N LYS A 127 32.31 -22.41 -6.01
CA LYS A 127 30.90 -22.71 -5.82
C LYS A 127 30.27 -21.71 -4.87
N ARG A 128 29.02 -21.37 -5.14
CA ARG A 128 28.24 -20.43 -4.33
C ARG A 128 28.05 -20.96 -2.90
N LEU A 129 28.29 -20.09 -1.91
CA LEU A 129 27.89 -20.38 -0.52
C LEU A 129 26.36 -20.47 -0.38
N ASN A 130 25.91 -21.08 0.73
CA ASN A 130 24.48 -21.25 1.00
C ASN A 130 23.77 -19.89 1.16
N ARG A 131 22.78 -19.62 0.30
CA ARG A 131 21.95 -18.41 0.31
C ARG A 131 20.50 -18.68 0.71
N ASP A 132 20.17 -19.89 1.10
CA ASP A 132 18.81 -20.26 1.43
C ASP A 132 18.37 -19.46 2.65
N PHE A 133 17.22 -18.79 2.47
CA PHE A 133 16.63 -17.92 3.47
C PHE A 133 17.59 -16.85 4.01
N LEU A 134 18.58 -16.40 3.22
CA LEU A 134 19.64 -15.47 3.64
C LEU A 134 19.09 -14.25 4.41
N TYR A 135 18.05 -13.60 3.86
CA TYR A 135 17.43 -12.44 4.50
C TYR A 135 16.66 -12.79 5.79
N ARG A 136 16.07 -13.99 5.89
CA ARG A 136 15.39 -14.44 7.13
C ARG A 136 16.41 -14.80 8.21
N ARG A 137 17.51 -15.46 7.83
CA ARG A 137 18.64 -15.75 8.72
C ARG A 137 19.27 -14.45 9.22
N SER A 138 19.53 -13.50 8.33
CA SER A 138 20.00 -12.15 8.66
C SER A 138 19.08 -11.45 9.67
N ASP A 139 17.75 -11.47 9.47
CA ASP A 139 16.81 -10.87 10.44
C ASP A 139 16.83 -11.57 11.80
N ARG A 140 17.00 -12.89 11.84
CA ARG A 140 17.12 -13.63 13.12
C ARG A 140 18.41 -13.24 13.85
N ILE A 141 19.54 -13.27 13.14
CA ILE A 141 20.86 -12.91 13.69
C ILE A 141 20.86 -11.47 14.20
N ARG A 142 20.29 -10.53 13.42
CA ARG A 142 20.12 -9.14 13.80
C ARG A 142 19.42 -9.00 15.15
N ARG A 143 18.29 -9.70 15.37
CA ARG A 143 17.55 -9.66 16.64
C ARG A 143 18.35 -10.24 17.80
N GLU A 144 19.08 -11.33 17.58
CA GLU A 144 19.96 -11.92 18.59
C GLU A 144 21.07 -10.93 18.99
N LEU A 145 21.67 -10.24 18.03
CA LEU A 145 22.69 -9.23 18.29
C LEU A 145 22.11 -7.99 18.99
N GLU A 146 20.91 -7.56 18.62
CA GLU A 146 20.21 -6.48 19.33
C GLU A 146 20.01 -6.80 20.80
N GLN A 147 19.58 -8.03 21.12
CA GLN A 147 19.41 -8.46 22.49
C GLN A 147 20.76 -8.57 23.23
N LYS A 148 21.77 -9.17 22.60
CA LYS A 148 23.09 -9.39 23.21
C LYS A 148 23.83 -8.10 23.54
N TYR A 149 23.75 -7.13 22.63
CA TYR A 149 24.47 -5.85 22.74
C TYR A 149 23.60 -4.72 23.28
N GLY A 150 22.37 -5.01 23.73
CA GLY A 150 21.44 -4.00 24.26
C GLY A 150 21.05 -2.92 23.25
N LEU A 151 21.06 -3.24 21.95
CA LEU A 151 20.76 -2.27 20.89
C LEU A 151 19.27 -2.04 20.78
N HIS A 152 18.91 -0.84 20.35
CA HIS A 152 17.54 -0.54 19.97
C HIS A 152 17.07 -1.50 18.87
N PRO A 153 16.00 -2.28 19.12
CA PRO A 153 15.44 -3.15 18.11
C PRO A 153 15.07 -2.31 16.89
N ALA A 154 15.49 -2.71 15.67
CA ALA A 154 14.81 -2.15 14.51
C ALA A 154 13.40 -2.67 14.56
N GLU A 155 12.49 -1.82 15.03
CA GLU A 155 11.08 -2.07 14.99
C GLU A 155 10.76 -2.49 13.56
N ARG A 156 10.43 -3.78 13.37
CA ARG A 156 9.30 -4.03 12.51
C ARG A 156 8.16 -3.37 13.26
N LYS A 157 7.92 -2.09 12.95
CA LYS A 157 6.55 -1.64 12.86
C LYS A 157 5.91 -2.57 11.84
N ASN A 158 5.48 -3.76 12.30
CA ASN A 158 4.06 -3.99 12.30
C ASN A 158 3.51 -2.69 12.86
N GLN A 159 3.19 -1.76 11.97
CA GLN A 159 2.22 -0.75 12.28
C GLN A 159 0.98 -1.59 12.59
N ARG A 160 0.91 -2.13 13.82
CA ARG A 160 -0.31 -2.03 14.55
C ARG A 160 -0.63 -0.57 14.43
N LEU A 161 -1.74 -0.34 13.77
CA LEU A 161 -2.25 0.96 13.43
C LEU A 161 -2.80 1.60 14.71
N ASP A 162 -1.96 1.62 15.74
CA ASP A 162 -2.23 2.20 17.05
C ASP A 162 -1.95 3.71 17.01
N ASN A 163 -1.45 4.22 15.87
CA ASN A 163 -1.62 5.63 15.56
C ASN A 163 -3.04 5.78 14.98
N PRO A 164 -3.98 6.43 15.68
CA PRO A 164 -5.31 6.69 15.13
C PRO A 164 -5.13 7.41 13.80
N LEU A 165 -5.84 6.96 12.77
CA LEU A 165 -5.82 7.59 11.47
C LEU A 165 -6.26 9.05 11.63
N ARG A 166 -5.35 10.00 11.36
CA ARG A 166 -5.62 11.44 11.40
C ARG A 166 -5.77 11.97 9.99
N LYS A 167 -6.56 13.04 9.84
CA LYS A 167 -6.62 13.82 8.60
C LYS A 167 -5.23 14.30 8.22
N VAL A 168 -4.90 14.27 6.93
CA VAL A 168 -3.64 14.80 6.43
C VAL A 168 -3.67 16.33 6.48
N ALA A 169 -2.66 16.92 7.11
CA ALA A 169 -2.52 18.37 7.22
C ALA A 169 -1.52 18.88 6.18
N ALA A 170 -1.99 19.66 5.21
CA ALA A 170 -1.15 20.23 4.15
C ALA A 170 -0.12 21.26 4.67
N SER A 171 -0.41 21.90 5.80
CA SER A 171 0.46 22.88 6.47
C SER A 171 1.49 22.27 7.41
N ALA A 172 1.37 20.97 7.73
CA ALA A 172 2.32 20.28 8.60
C ALA A 172 3.53 19.76 7.80
N GLY A 173 4.68 19.67 8.46
CA GLY A 173 5.87 19.02 7.88
C GLY A 173 5.60 17.56 7.46
N ASP A 174 6.29 17.11 6.41
CA ASP A 174 6.29 15.72 5.92
C ASP A 174 4.93 15.18 5.41
N VAL A 175 4.21 15.99 4.62
CA VAL A 175 2.96 15.62 3.95
C VAL A 175 3.07 14.31 3.15
N LYS A 176 4.22 14.06 2.50
CA LYS A 176 4.47 12.84 1.73
C LYS A 176 4.36 11.59 2.61
N LYS A 177 4.99 11.59 3.79
CA LYS A 177 4.92 10.45 4.72
C LYS A 177 3.51 10.31 5.30
N GLN A 178 2.82 11.41 5.59
CA GLN A 178 1.43 11.38 6.05
C GLN A 178 0.51 10.70 5.02
N VAL A 179 0.58 11.13 3.75
CA VAL A 179 -0.15 10.52 2.63
C VAL A 179 0.19 9.04 2.49
N GLY A 180 1.49 8.69 2.50
CA GLY A 180 1.93 7.31 2.34
C GLY A 180 1.47 6.38 3.48
N ASN A 181 1.51 6.85 4.73
CA ASN A 181 1.04 6.09 5.89
C ASN A 181 -0.48 5.92 5.87
N THR A 182 -1.23 6.98 5.56
CA THR A 182 -2.69 6.95 5.47
C THR A 182 -3.15 5.96 4.40
N VAL A 183 -2.58 6.02 3.19
CA VAL A 183 -2.90 5.07 2.11
C VAL A 183 -2.62 3.62 2.51
N LYS A 184 -1.46 3.35 3.13
CA LYS A 184 -1.11 2.00 3.58
C LYS A 184 -2.07 1.48 4.64
N ALA A 185 -2.41 2.33 5.60
CA ALA A 185 -3.33 2.03 6.69
C ALA A 185 -4.74 1.71 6.17
N LEU A 186 -5.30 2.59 5.33
CA LEU A 186 -6.62 2.41 4.74
C LEU A 186 -6.67 1.15 3.87
N ASN A 187 -5.63 0.89 3.08
CA ASN A 187 -5.53 -0.32 2.27
C ASN A 187 -5.36 -1.60 3.11
N GLY A 188 -4.89 -1.50 4.35
CA GLY A 188 -4.79 -2.62 5.27
C GLY A 188 -6.09 -2.92 6.01
N GLN A 189 -6.80 -1.87 6.44
CA GLN A 189 -7.96 -1.99 7.33
C GLN A 189 -9.30 -2.13 6.61
N TYR A 190 -9.47 -1.46 5.47
CA TYR A 190 -10.78 -1.34 4.83
C TYR A 190 -10.95 -2.26 3.62
N ARG A 191 -12.20 -2.58 3.31
CA ARG A 191 -12.66 -3.36 2.16
C ARG A 191 -13.52 -2.46 1.29
N PHE A 192 -13.13 -2.32 0.04
CA PHE A 192 -13.81 -1.48 -0.94
C PHE A 192 -13.66 -2.12 -2.32
N GLN A 193 -14.66 -1.94 -3.17
CA GLN A 193 -14.84 -2.65 -4.43
C GLN A 193 -14.74 -1.74 -5.65
N THR A 194 -14.72 -0.41 -5.46
CA THR A 194 -14.63 0.56 -6.56
C THR A 194 -13.72 1.73 -6.22
N MET A 195 -13.32 2.47 -7.26
CA MET A 195 -12.58 3.72 -7.09
C MET A 195 -13.44 4.81 -6.42
N GLY A 196 -14.76 4.81 -6.63
CA GLY A 196 -15.68 5.74 -5.97
C GLY A 196 -15.72 5.53 -4.46
N GLU A 197 -15.82 4.27 -4.03
CA GLU A 197 -15.74 3.88 -2.61
C GLU A 197 -14.37 4.21 -2.02
N TYR A 198 -13.28 3.94 -2.73
CA TYR A 198 -11.94 4.27 -2.27
C TYR A 198 -11.72 5.78 -2.12
N ARG A 199 -12.22 6.59 -3.07
CA ARG A 199 -12.18 8.07 -2.99
C ARG A 199 -13.00 8.58 -1.79
N ALA A 200 -14.18 8.01 -1.53
CA ALA A 200 -15.00 8.37 -0.38
C ALA A 200 -14.32 8.04 0.95
N LEU A 201 -13.63 6.90 1.04
CA LEU A 201 -12.82 6.58 2.21
C LEU A 201 -11.68 7.58 2.42
N LEU A 202 -10.96 7.92 1.35
CA LEU A 202 -9.85 8.89 1.42
C LEU A 202 -10.32 10.30 1.82
N SER A 203 -11.54 10.71 1.44
CA SER A 203 -12.04 12.05 1.76
C SER A 203 -12.25 12.28 3.26
N LEU A 204 -12.49 11.23 4.06
CA LEU A 204 -12.53 11.35 5.52
C LEU A 204 -11.20 11.84 6.11
N TYR A 205 -10.10 11.60 5.39
CA TYR A 205 -8.74 11.90 5.81
C TYR A 205 -8.10 13.05 5.02
N ASN A 206 -8.92 13.91 4.40
CA ASN A 206 -8.48 15.06 3.61
C ASN A 206 -7.58 14.63 2.43
N MET A 207 -7.99 13.57 1.73
CA MET A 207 -7.28 13.03 0.59
C MET A 207 -8.22 12.67 -0.56
N THR A 208 -7.69 12.67 -1.77
CA THR A 208 -8.35 12.13 -2.96
C THR A 208 -7.36 11.42 -3.86
N VAL A 209 -7.87 10.64 -4.81
CA VAL A 209 -7.07 9.90 -5.78
C VAL A 209 -7.65 10.02 -7.19
N GLU A 210 -6.78 10.25 -8.16
CA GLU A 210 -7.13 10.29 -9.58
C GLU A 210 -6.41 9.19 -10.34
N GLU A 211 -7.12 8.61 -11.31
CA GLU A 211 -6.56 7.62 -12.22
C GLU A 211 -5.89 8.36 -13.38
N ALA A 212 -4.58 8.26 -13.45
CA ALA A 212 -3.79 8.75 -14.57
C ALA A 212 -3.66 7.62 -15.59
N ARG A 213 -4.08 7.89 -16.83
CA ARG A 213 -3.87 6.99 -17.97
C ARG A 213 -2.93 7.66 -18.95
N GLY A 214 -2.00 6.89 -19.51
CA GLY A 214 -1.06 7.38 -20.50
C GLY A 214 -0.58 6.26 -21.41
N ASN A 215 0.12 6.61 -22.47
CA ASN A 215 0.77 5.65 -23.34
C ASN A 215 2.25 6.03 -23.45
N VAL A 216 3.13 5.10 -23.11
CA VAL A 216 4.58 5.30 -23.22
C VAL A 216 5.13 4.17 -24.08
N ARG A 217 5.70 4.52 -25.24
CA ARG A 217 6.30 3.57 -26.18
C ARG A 217 5.34 2.42 -26.58
N GLY A 218 4.06 2.75 -26.82
CA GLY A 218 3.04 1.79 -27.23
C GLY A 218 2.45 0.93 -26.11
N ARG A 219 2.89 1.10 -24.85
CA ARG A 219 2.31 0.43 -23.69
C ARG A 219 1.41 1.39 -22.92
N GLU A 220 0.16 1.00 -22.74
CA GLU A 220 -0.77 1.72 -21.88
C GLU A 220 -0.32 1.60 -20.43
N TYR A 221 -0.25 2.73 -19.73
CA TYR A 221 0.11 2.83 -18.33
C TYR A 221 -1.08 3.38 -17.54
N HIS A 222 -1.45 2.65 -16.49
CA HIS A 222 -2.45 3.06 -15.52
C HIS A 222 -1.77 3.35 -14.17
N GLY A 223 -1.80 4.61 -13.77
CA GLY A 223 -1.24 5.08 -12.51
C GLY A 223 -2.31 5.70 -11.61
N LEU A 224 -1.99 5.79 -10.32
CA LEU A 224 -2.76 6.58 -9.36
C LEU A 224 -1.98 7.83 -8.95
N VAL A 225 -2.68 8.94 -8.79
CA VAL A 225 -2.16 10.21 -8.31
C VAL A 225 -2.98 10.62 -7.09
N TYR A 226 -2.33 10.64 -5.92
CA TYR A 226 -2.93 11.06 -4.67
C TYR A 226 -2.79 12.57 -4.49
N SER A 227 -3.81 13.24 -3.99
CA SER A 227 -3.76 14.68 -3.66
C SER A 227 -4.32 14.89 -2.26
N VAL A 228 -3.77 15.86 -1.53
CA VAL A 228 -4.35 16.33 -0.26
C VAL A 228 -5.48 17.30 -0.57
N THR A 229 -6.52 17.31 0.25
CA THR A 229 -7.66 18.23 0.13
C THR A 229 -7.84 19.07 1.39
N ASP A 230 -8.53 20.20 1.27
CA ASP A 230 -9.10 20.89 2.42
C ASP A 230 -10.36 20.16 2.92
N ASP A 231 -10.98 20.66 4.00
CA ASP A 231 -12.23 20.08 4.54
C ASP A 231 -13.44 20.25 3.59
N LYS A 232 -13.32 21.09 2.56
CA LYS A 232 -14.33 21.26 1.50
C LYS A 232 -14.08 20.32 0.30
N GLY A 233 -12.99 19.53 0.32
CA GLY A 233 -12.61 18.62 -0.75
C GLY A 233 -11.82 19.27 -1.91
N ASN A 234 -11.41 20.53 -1.79
CA ASN A 234 -10.57 21.19 -2.78
C ASN A 234 -9.12 20.72 -2.63
N LYS A 235 -8.44 20.45 -3.75
CA LYS A 235 -7.04 20.01 -3.72
C LYS A 235 -6.13 21.12 -3.21
N VAL A 236 -5.27 20.78 -2.27
CA VAL A 236 -4.26 21.68 -1.68
C VAL A 236 -2.88 21.05 -1.79
N GLY A 237 -1.88 21.86 -2.12
CA GLY A 237 -0.51 21.40 -2.32
C GLY A 237 -0.30 20.55 -3.57
N ASN A 238 0.89 19.93 -3.65
CA ASN A 238 1.32 19.18 -4.82
C ASN A 238 0.81 17.73 -4.80
N PRO A 239 0.36 17.20 -5.96
CA PRO A 239 -0.05 15.81 -6.06
C PRO A 239 1.13 14.83 -5.99
N PHE A 240 0.87 13.63 -5.45
CA PHE A 240 1.84 12.56 -5.28
C PHE A 240 1.53 11.37 -6.19
N LYS A 241 2.49 11.00 -7.05
CA LYS A 241 2.40 9.77 -7.84
C LYS A 241 2.45 8.55 -6.91
N SER A 242 1.58 7.57 -7.15
CA SER A 242 1.53 6.31 -6.40
C SER A 242 2.86 5.55 -6.35
N SER A 243 3.72 5.70 -7.36
CA SER A 243 5.07 5.12 -7.38
C SER A 243 5.94 5.56 -6.20
N LEU A 244 5.67 6.71 -5.58
CA LEU A 244 6.37 7.20 -4.40
C LEU A 244 6.08 6.40 -3.13
N PHE A 245 4.99 5.62 -3.11
CA PHE A 245 4.51 4.89 -1.93
C PHE A 245 4.69 3.37 -2.04
N GLY A 246 5.30 2.90 -3.14
CA GLY A 246 5.55 1.49 -3.40
C GLY A 246 4.40 0.79 -4.13
N LYS A 247 4.64 -0.48 -4.52
CA LYS A 247 3.72 -1.25 -5.38
C LYS A 247 2.33 -1.44 -4.78
N SER A 248 2.21 -1.50 -3.44
CA SER A 248 0.93 -1.72 -2.74
C SER A 248 -0.04 -0.53 -2.81
N ALA A 249 0.44 0.66 -3.16
CA ALA A 249 -0.37 1.87 -3.32
C ALA A 249 -0.67 2.19 -4.80
N GLY A 250 -0.17 1.37 -5.74
CA GLY A 250 -0.32 1.52 -7.17
C GLY A 250 -1.65 0.99 -7.70
N TYR A 251 -1.96 1.33 -8.95
CA TYR A 251 -3.21 0.99 -9.63
C TYR A 251 -3.53 -0.51 -9.58
N GLU A 252 -2.59 -1.37 -10.00
CA GLU A 252 -2.81 -2.83 -10.01
C GLU A 252 -3.12 -3.41 -8.64
N ALA A 253 -2.46 -2.91 -7.58
CA ALA A 253 -2.69 -3.39 -6.21
C ALA A 253 -4.09 -3.02 -5.73
N VAL A 254 -4.54 -1.80 -6.02
CA VAL A 254 -5.91 -1.34 -5.70
C VAL A 254 -6.95 -2.14 -6.50
N GLN A 255 -6.71 -2.42 -7.78
CA GLN A 255 -7.60 -3.26 -8.59
C GLN A 255 -7.72 -4.69 -8.04
N LYS A 256 -6.60 -5.33 -7.69
CA LYS A 256 -6.61 -6.65 -7.03
C LYS A 256 -7.35 -6.62 -5.69
N LYS A 257 -7.23 -5.51 -4.96
CA LYS A 257 -7.95 -5.30 -3.70
C LYS A 257 -9.46 -5.18 -3.92
N PHE A 258 -9.94 -4.59 -5.01
CA PHE A 258 -11.37 -4.56 -5.32
C PHE A 258 -11.94 -5.97 -5.45
N VAL A 259 -11.26 -6.83 -6.22
CA VAL A 259 -11.69 -8.23 -6.42
C VAL A 259 -11.69 -8.99 -5.09
N ARG A 260 -10.59 -8.90 -4.33
CA ARG A 260 -10.48 -9.56 -3.02
C ARG A 260 -11.55 -9.06 -2.03
N SER A 261 -11.78 -7.75 -1.97
CA SER A 261 -12.77 -7.16 -1.08
C SER A 261 -14.19 -7.59 -1.44
N LYS A 262 -14.50 -7.72 -2.74
CA LYS A 262 -15.78 -8.24 -3.22
C LYS A 262 -16.05 -9.65 -2.68
N SER A 263 -15.07 -10.56 -2.77
CA SER A 263 -15.17 -11.91 -2.20
C SER A 263 -15.31 -11.86 -0.68
N GLU A 264 -14.45 -11.13 0.03
CA GLU A 264 -14.50 -11.07 1.50
C GLU A 264 -15.83 -10.50 2.04
N ILE A 265 -16.40 -9.49 1.38
CA ILE A 265 -17.69 -8.88 1.77
C ILE A 265 -18.83 -9.89 1.56
N LYS A 266 -18.82 -10.62 0.45
CA LYS A 266 -19.83 -11.63 0.12
C LYS A 266 -19.78 -12.81 1.09
N ASP A 267 -18.61 -13.42 1.26
CA ASP A 267 -18.45 -14.66 2.02
C ASP A 267 -18.78 -14.46 3.51
N ARG A 268 -18.51 -13.26 4.04
CA ARG A 268 -18.75 -12.90 5.45
C ARG A 268 -20.06 -12.16 5.69
N LYS A 269 -20.86 -11.90 4.64
CA LYS A 269 -22.13 -11.16 4.71
C LYS A 269 -22.03 -9.80 5.44
N LEU A 270 -20.90 -9.10 5.29
CA LEU A 270 -20.63 -7.85 6.02
C LEU A 270 -21.53 -6.68 5.57
N ALA A 271 -21.98 -6.72 4.31
CA ALA A 271 -22.88 -5.72 3.77
C ALA A 271 -24.27 -5.74 4.45
N ASP A 272 -24.77 -6.92 4.82
CA ASP A 272 -26.11 -7.09 5.39
C ASP A 272 -26.23 -6.46 6.79
N MET A 273 -25.16 -6.53 7.59
CA MET A 273 -25.11 -5.88 8.91
C MET A 273 -25.14 -4.35 8.77
N THR A 274 -24.32 -3.82 7.85
CA THR A 274 -24.26 -2.39 7.58
C THR A 274 -25.61 -1.91 7.03
N LYS A 275 -26.20 -2.64 6.08
CA LYS A 275 -27.48 -2.34 5.46
C LYS A 275 -28.62 -2.25 6.48
N ARG A 276 -28.75 -3.25 7.36
CA ARG A 276 -29.77 -3.23 8.42
C ARG A 276 -29.64 -2.02 9.33
N THR A 277 -28.41 -1.67 9.70
CA THR A 277 -28.13 -0.48 10.52
C THR A 277 -28.56 0.80 9.81
N VAL A 278 -28.18 0.95 8.53
CA VAL A 278 -28.49 2.14 7.73
C VAL A 278 -30.00 2.29 7.52
N LEU A 279 -30.70 1.21 7.17
CA LEU A 279 -32.15 1.25 6.97
C LEU A 279 -32.92 1.57 8.26
N SER A 280 -32.50 1.01 9.39
CA SER A 280 -33.10 1.31 10.68
C SER A 280 -32.99 2.79 11.04
N VAL A 281 -31.87 3.44 10.73
CA VAL A 281 -31.70 4.88 10.96
C VAL A 281 -32.50 5.69 9.93
N LEU A 282 -32.50 5.28 8.65
CA LEU A 282 -33.24 5.95 7.58
C LEU A 282 -34.75 6.00 7.87
N GLN A 283 -35.33 4.92 8.38
CA GLN A 283 -36.74 4.87 8.78
C GLN A 283 -37.08 5.79 9.97
N GLY A 284 -36.10 6.12 10.80
CA GLY A 284 -36.30 6.92 12.02
C GLY A 284 -36.19 8.43 11.82
N THR A 285 -35.77 8.90 10.64
CA THR A 285 -35.60 10.34 10.39
C THR A 285 -35.69 10.69 8.90
N TYR A 286 -36.34 11.81 8.61
CA TYR A 286 -36.32 12.47 7.30
C TYR A 286 -35.32 13.64 7.25
N ASP A 287 -34.73 13.99 8.40
CA ASP A 287 -33.67 14.98 8.48
C ASP A 287 -32.33 14.32 8.13
N LYS A 288 -31.68 14.87 7.09
CA LYS A 288 -30.41 14.40 6.55
C LYS A 288 -29.25 14.52 7.56
N ASP A 289 -29.17 15.62 8.30
CA ASP A 289 -28.05 15.85 9.22
C ASP A 289 -28.23 14.98 10.49
N LYS A 290 -29.47 14.76 10.92
CA LYS A 290 -29.81 13.76 11.94
C LYS A 290 -29.49 12.33 11.49
N PHE A 291 -29.77 11.99 10.24
CA PHE A 291 -29.41 10.68 9.67
C PHE A 291 -27.90 10.45 9.71
N VAL A 292 -27.11 11.43 9.26
CA VAL A 292 -25.64 11.33 9.24
C VAL A 292 -25.07 11.24 10.65
N SER A 293 -25.55 12.06 11.60
CA SER A 293 -25.08 12.04 12.99
C SER A 293 -25.43 10.73 13.72
N GLN A 294 -26.64 10.21 13.56
CA GLN A 294 -27.04 8.93 14.15
C GLN A 294 -26.26 7.74 13.58
N LEU A 295 -25.91 7.76 12.29
CA LEU A 295 -25.02 6.74 11.72
C LEU A 295 -23.61 6.84 12.27
N LYS A 296 -23.10 8.08 12.45
CA LYS A 296 -21.77 8.32 13.02
C LYS A 296 -21.67 7.78 14.45
N GLU A 297 -22.70 7.98 15.28
CA GLU A 297 -22.79 7.40 16.63
C GLU A 297 -22.73 5.86 16.61
N LYS A 298 -23.27 5.24 15.56
CA LYS A 298 -23.20 3.79 15.35
C LYS A 298 -21.90 3.32 14.69
N GLY A 299 -20.93 4.22 14.47
CA GLY A 299 -19.63 3.92 13.87
C GLY A 299 -19.65 3.81 12.34
N ILE A 300 -20.61 4.47 11.68
CA ILE A 300 -20.73 4.51 10.22
C ILE A 300 -20.63 5.95 9.74
N ASP A 301 -19.54 6.31 9.06
CA ASP A 301 -19.44 7.58 8.37
C ASP A 301 -20.21 7.54 7.05
N THR A 302 -20.87 8.65 6.70
CA THR A 302 -21.65 8.78 5.46
C THR A 302 -21.06 9.88 4.60
N VAL A 303 -20.70 9.54 3.36
CA VAL A 303 -20.20 10.48 2.36
C VAL A 303 -21.25 10.66 1.28
N LEU A 304 -21.90 11.81 1.29
CA LEU A 304 -22.85 12.24 0.26
C LEU A 304 -22.14 13.11 -0.78
N ARG A 305 -22.38 12.84 -2.06
CA ARG A 305 -21.85 13.61 -3.19
C ARG A 305 -22.96 14.42 -3.82
N TYR A 306 -22.69 15.70 -4.09
CA TYR A 306 -23.68 16.66 -4.57
C TYR A 306 -23.37 17.21 -5.97
N THR A 307 -24.40 17.40 -6.78
CA THR A 307 -24.30 18.13 -8.04
C THR A 307 -24.07 19.63 -7.78
N GLU A 308 -23.77 20.40 -8.83
CA GLU A 308 -23.68 21.87 -8.72
C GLU A 308 -24.99 22.51 -8.24
N GLU A 309 -26.13 21.84 -8.47
CA GLU A 309 -27.47 22.26 -8.04
C GLU A 309 -27.83 21.77 -6.62
N GLY A 310 -26.90 21.12 -5.92
CA GLY A 310 -27.12 20.63 -4.55
C GLY A 310 -27.87 19.30 -4.43
N ARG A 311 -28.12 18.60 -5.54
CA ARG A 311 -28.77 17.27 -5.53
C ARG A 311 -27.78 16.17 -5.15
N ILE A 312 -28.17 15.25 -4.28
CA ILE A 312 -27.41 14.04 -3.98
C ILE A 312 -27.38 13.16 -5.24
N TYR A 313 -26.18 12.85 -5.72
CA TYR A 313 -25.97 11.93 -6.86
C TYR A 313 -25.11 10.72 -6.49
N GLY A 314 -24.57 10.67 -5.27
CA GLY A 314 -23.85 9.52 -4.76
C GLY A 314 -23.91 9.45 -3.25
N ALA A 315 -24.01 8.23 -2.71
CA ALA A 315 -23.98 7.97 -1.28
C ALA A 315 -23.03 6.79 -1.01
N THR A 316 -22.13 6.96 -0.05
CA THR A 316 -21.21 5.89 0.36
C THR A 316 -21.18 5.81 1.88
N PHE A 317 -21.34 4.59 2.40
CA PHE A 317 -21.35 4.29 3.83
C PHE A 317 -20.04 3.58 4.21
N ILE A 318 -19.37 4.07 5.24
CA ILE A 318 -18.08 3.60 5.72
C ILE A 318 -18.29 3.05 7.13
N ASP A 319 -18.47 1.74 7.27
CA ASP A 319 -18.63 1.09 8.58
C ASP A 319 -17.25 0.75 9.16
N HIS A 320 -16.84 1.50 10.19
CA HIS A 320 -15.55 1.34 10.85
C HIS A 320 -15.43 0.04 11.66
N ARG A 321 -16.56 -0.55 12.06
CA ARG A 321 -16.59 -1.79 12.86
C ARG A 321 -16.27 -3.00 12.00
N THR A 322 -16.80 -3.02 10.78
CA THR A 322 -16.55 -4.11 9.81
C THR A 322 -15.40 -3.78 8.84
N GLY A 323 -15.00 -2.51 8.76
CA GLY A 323 -14.05 -2.00 7.79
C GLY A 323 -14.61 -1.97 6.37
N CYS A 324 -15.93 -2.04 6.18
CA CYS A 324 -16.54 -2.06 4.86
C CYS A 324 -16.87 -0.64 4.37
N VAL A 325 -16.55 -0.38 3.10
CA VAL A 325 -16.96 0.82 2.39
C VAL A 325 -17.90 0.41 1.26
N LEU A 326 -19.14 0.87 1.32
CA LEU A 326 -20.22 0.37 0.48
C LEU A 326 -20.93 1.54 -0.19
N ASN A 327 -21.00 1.52 -1.52
CA ASN A 327 -21.90 2.40 -2.25
C ASN A 327 -23.36 2.02 -1.95
N GLY A 328 -24.19 3.01 -1.66
CA GLY A 328 -25.59 2.80 -1.31
C GLY A 328 -26.38 2.03 -2.37
N SER A 329 -26.16 2.32 -3.67
CA SER A 329 -26.85 1.62 -4.77
C SER A 329 -26.54 0.12 -4.81
N ARG A 330 -25.39 -0.31 -4.29
CA ARG A 330 -25.01 -1.73 -4.20
C ARG A 330 -25.59 -2.44 -2.98
N MET A 331 -26.01 -1.68 -1.98
CA MET A 331 -26.65 -2.24 -0.79
C MET A 331 -28.15 -2.43 -1.01
N GLY A 332 -28.79 -1.60 -1.83
CA GLY A 332 -30.20 -1.71 -2.20
C GLY A 332 -30.70 -0.48 -2.93
N LYS A 333 -31.82 -0.60 -3.65
CA LYS A 333 -32.44 0.51 -4.38
C LYS A 333 -32.87 1.64 -3.44
N GLU A 334 -33.33 1.25 -2.25
CA GLU A 334 -33.73 2.10 -1.14
C GLU A 334 -32.58 2.94 -0.54
N LEU A 335 -31.33 2.55 -0.78
CA LEU A 335 -30.14 3.30 -0.36
C LEU A 335 -29.43 4.00 -1.53
N SER A 336 -30.05 4.02 -2.72
CA SER A 336 -29.55 4.77 -3.87
C SER A 336 -29.55 6.28 -3.58
N ALA A 337 -28.71 7.02 -4.31
CA ALA A 337 -28.64 8.47 -4.17
C ALA A 337 -29.99 9.16 -4.44
N ASN A 338 -30.75 8.67 -5.44
CA ASN A 338 -32.08 9.19 -5.75
C ASN A 338 -33.09 8.90 -4.63
N ALA A 339 -33.10 7.66 -4.10
CA ALA A 339 -33.99 7.32 -2.99
C ALA A 339 -33.69 8.17 -1.75
N LEU A 340 -32.42 8.39 -1.42
CA LEU A 340 -32.01 9.27 -0.31
C LEU A 340 -32.36 10.73 -0.58
N GLN A 341 -32.16 11.22 -1.82
CA GLN A 341 -32.55 12.57 -2.22
C GLN A 341 -34.05 12.77 -1.97
N GLU A 342 -34.89 11.87 -2.45
CA GLU A 342 -36.34 11.92 -2.29
C GLU A 342 -36.73 11.85 -0.80
N HIS A 343 -36.14 10.90 -0.06
CA HIS A 343 -36.37 10.73 1.37
C HIS A 343 -36.10 12.00 2.19
N PHE A 344 -35.07 12.77 1.84
CA PHE A 344 -34.72 14.00 2.55
C PHE A 344 -35.37 15.28 1.99
N THR A 345 -36.06 15.23 0.84
CA THR A 345 -36.63 16.43 0.19
C THR A 345 -38.15 16.40 0.01
N LEU A 346 -38.80 15.26 0.14
CA LEU A 346 -40.26 15.18 0.17
C LEU A 346 -40.82 15.87 1.45
N PRO A 347 -42.05 16.43 1.39
CA PRO A 347 -42.64 17.26 2.44
C PRO A 347 -42.96 16.53 3.77
N TYR A 348 -42.52 15.28 3.92
CA TYR A 348 -42.66 14.48 5.14
C TYR A 348 -41.56 14.73 6.18
N ALA A 349 -40.70 15.73 5.97
CA ALA A 349 -39.76 16.23 6.96
C ALA A 349 -40.49 16.68 8.24
N GLY A 350 -40.79 15.74 9.14
CA GLY A 350 -41.48 15.97 10.41
C GLY A 350 -42.79 15.22 10.63
N GLN A 351 -43.28 14.39 9.70
CA GLN A 351 -44.47 13.55 9.95
C GLN A 351 -44.09 12.12 10.41
N PRO A 352 -44.91 11.46 11.25
CA PRO A 352 -44.61 10.11 11.72
C PRO A 352 -44.60 9.10 10.56
N PRO A 353 -43.75 8.06 10.62
CA PRO A 353 -43.53 7.15 9.51
C PRO A 353 -44.83 6.41 9.14
N ILE A 354 -45.15 6.42 7.84
CA ILE A 354 -46.18 5.53 7.29
C ILE A 354 -45.61 4.09 7.40
N PRO A 355 -46.33 3.13 8.02
CA PRO A 355 -45.86 1.77 8.14
C PRO A 355 -45.65 1.15 6.75
N LEU A 356 -44.43 0.73 6.42
CA LEU A 356 -44.22 -0.17 5.29
C LEU A 356 -44.68 -1.57 5.69
N SER A 357 -45.87 -1.98 5.23
CA SER A 357 -46.32 -3.37 5.30
C SER A 357 -45.80 -4.15 4.09
N ILE A 358 -45.06 -5.22 4.35
CA ILE A 358 -44.65 -6.23 3.36
C ILE A 358 -45.81 -7.23 3.22
N PRO A 359 -46.33 -7.51 2.02
CA PRO A 359 -47.18 -8.68 1.82
C PRO A 359 -46.29 -9.92 2.00
N VAL A 360 -46.61 -10.74 2.99
CA VAL A 360 -46.01 -12.06 3.15
C VAL A 360 -46.66 -12.95 2.10
N ASP A 361 -45.94 -13.26 1.02
CA ASP A 361 -46.39 -14.28 0.07
C ASP A 361 -46.40 -15.63 0.78
N ALA A 362 -47.61 -16.13 1.04
CA ALA A 362 -47.88 -17.46 1.53
C ALA A 362 -47.67 -18.49 0.41
N ALA A 363 -47.05 -19.61 0.78
CA ALA A 363 -46.81 -20.75 -0.10
C ALA A 363 -48.09 -21.55 -0.42
N ASP A 364 -48.04 -22.18 -1.60
CA ASP A 364 -48.73 -23.39 -2.08
C ASP A 364 -50.25 -23.40 -2.31
N LYS A 365 -50.67 -23.64 -3.57
CA LYS A 365 -51.03 -24.99 -4.05
C LYS A 365 -51.29 -25.09 -5.57
N ALA A 366 -50.88 -26.26 -6.06
CA ALA A 366 -50.92 -26.83 -7.41
C ALA A 366 -52.28 -26.86 -8.16
N HIS A 367 -52.19 -26.87 -9.50
CA HIS A 367 -52.81 -27.75 -10.54
C HIS A 367 -52.46 -27.08 -11.90
N GLY A 368 -52.05 -27.68 -13.01
CA GLY A 368 -51.97 -29.07 -13.49
C GLY A 368 -52.26 -29.07 -15.01
N GLN A 369 -51.30 -29.52 -15.82
CA GLN A 369 -51.44 -30.15 -17.17
C GLN A 369 -51.93 -29.30 -18.38
N THR A 370 -51.14 -29.07 -19.45
CA THR A 370 -50.85 -29.86 -20.71
C THR A 370 -51.44 -29.08 -21.91
N ALA A 371 -50.94 -28.98 -23.15
CA ALA A 371 -49.91 -29.65 -23.96
C ALA A 371 -49.68 -28.82 -25.26
N TYR A 372 -48.47 -28.94 -25.85
CA TYR A 372 -48.05 -29.04 -27.28
C TYR A 372 -48.93 -28.45 -28.42
N ASP A 373 -48.45 -27.96 -29.58
CA ASP A 373 -47.17 -28.00 -30.30
C ASP A 373 -47.26 -27.04 -31.53
N SER A 374 -46.14 -26.45 -31.96
CA SER A 374 -45.60 -26.55 -33.34
C SER A 374 -44.54 -25.45 -33.64
N GLU A 375 -43.29 -25.91 -33.65
CA GLU A 375 -42.12 -25.64 -34.52
C GLU A 375 -42.31 -24.62 -35.69
N ASP A 376 -41.34 -23.76 -36.05
CA ASP A 376 -40.05 -24.15 -36.65
C ASP A 376 -38.90 -23.11 -36.52
N ILE A 377 -37.78 -23.61 -35.98
CA ILE A 377 -36.37 -23.61 -36.46
C ILE A 377 -35.69 -22.30 -36.93
N SER A 378 -34.61 -21.92 -36.21
CA SER A 378 -33.23 -21.88 -36.77
C SER A 378 -32.16 -21.44 -35.74
N GLY A 379 -31.22 -22.34 -35.45
CA GLY A 379 -29.79 -22.00 -35.31
C GLY A 379 -29.26 -21.63 -33.92
N GLY A 380 -28.83 -22.63 -33.15
CA GLY A 380 -28.08 -22.44 -31.91
C GLY A 380 -26.64 -21.95 -32.10
N MET A 381 -26.16 -21.18 -31.13
CA MET A 381 -24.76 -21.17 -30.69
C MET A 381 -24.73 -20.60 -29.27
N GLY A 382 -24.34 -21.43 -28.30
CA GLY A 382 -24.08 -20.96 -26.95
C GLY A 382 -22.92 -19.97 -26.92
N LEU A 383 -23.05 -18.91 -26.13
CA LEU A 383 -21.89 -18.14 -25.69
C LEU A 383 -22.11 -17.63 -24.27
N LEU A 384 -21.43 -18.31 -23.35
CA LEU A 384 -21.02 -17.81 -22.05
C LEU A 384 -20.65 -16.33 -22.16
N THR A 385 -21.47 -15.44 -21.60
CA THR A 385 -21.06 -14.06 -21.38
C THR A 385 -20.38 -13.99 -20.01
N PRO A 386 -19.11 -13.56 -19.93
CA PRO A 386 -18.46 -13.38 -18.64
C PRO A 386 -19.09 -12.17 -17.93
N GLU A 387 -19.40 -12.33 -16.65
CA GLU A 387 -19.70 -11.22 -15.74
C GLU A 387 -18.58 -10.17 -15.81
N GLY A 388 -18.81 -9.10 -16.56
CA GLY A 388 -17.97 -7.91 -16.54
C GLY A 388 -18.07 -7.21 -15.18
N PRO A 389 -17.10 -6.34 -14.83
CA PRO A 389 -17.21 -5.53 -13.63
C PRO A 389 -18.47 -4.66 -13.73
N ALA A 390 -19.43 -4.88 -12.83
CA ALA A 390 -20.63 -4.05 -12.70
C ALA A 390 -20.24 -2.65 -12.20
N VAL A 391 -19.80 -1.81 -13.12
CA VAL A 391 -19.75 -0.36 -12.98
C VAL A 391 -21.17 0.18 -13.11
N ASP A 392 -21.56 1.04 -12.17
CA ASP A 392 -22.85 1.73 -12.18
C ASP A 392 -22.89 2.62 -13.42
N ALA A 393 -23.68 2.21 -14.41
CA ALA A 393 -23.75 2.86 -15.71
C ALA A 393 -24.22 4.32 -15.60
N GLU A 394 -25.02 4.64 -14.58
CA GLU A 394 -25.55 5.98 -14.34
C GLU A 394 -24.46 6.90 -13.76
N GLU A 395 -23.69 6.41 -12.76
CA GLU A 395 -22.57 7.16 -12.17
C GLU A 395 -21.46 7.41 -13.21
N GLU A 396 -21.09 6.40 -14.01
CA GLU A 396 -20.11 6.57 -15.08
C GLU A 396 -20.60 7.46 -16.21
N ALA A 397 -21.88 7.34 -16.62
CA ALA A 397 -22.47 8.20 -17.64
C ALA A 397 -22.47 9.66 -17.20
N PHE A 398 -22.78 9.93 -15.93
CA PHE A 398 -22.74 11.27 -15.37
C PHE A 398 -21.32 11.84 -15.30
N ILE A 399 -20.34 11.07 -14.80
CA ILE A 399 -18.91 11.47 -14.79
C ILE A 399 -18.43 11.78 -16.22
N ARG A 400 -18.84 10.98 -17.21
CA ARG A 400 -18.52 11.17 -18.63
C ARG A 400 -19.18 12.43 -19.19
N ALA A 401 -20.44 12.70 -18.84
CA ALA A 401 -21.17 13.91 -19.24
C ALA A 401 -20.53 15.20 -18.66
N MET A 402 -20.14 15.18 -17.38
CA MET A 402 -19.48 16.32 -16.73
C MET A 402 -18.08 16.59 -17.30
N LYS A 403 -17.29 15.55 -17.58
CA LYS A 403 -16.00 15.68 -18.27
C LYS A 403 -16.16 16.29 -19.68
N ARG A 404 -17.24 15.97 -20.39
CA ARG A 404 -17.58 16.57 -21.70
C ARG A 404 -17.99 18.04 -21.57
N LYS A 405 -18.81 18.41 -20.58
CA LYS A 405 -19.18 19.82 -20.30
C LYS A 405 -17.97 20.69 -19.94
N LYS A 406 -17.06 20.22 -19.08
CA LYS A 406 -15.80 20.93 -18.74
C LYS A 406 -14.89 21.14 -19.97
N LYS A 407 -14.80 20.16 -20.87
CA LYS A 407 -14.04 20.30 -22.13
C LYS A 407 -14.69 21.33 -23.09
N LYS A 408 -16.03 21.41 -23.15
CA LYS A 408 -16.74 22.44 -23.93
C LYS A 408 -16.55 23.85 -23.36
N LYS A 409 -16.66 24.04 -22.04
CA LYS A 409 -16.38 25.35 -21.39
C LYS A 409 -14.94 25.82 -21.63
N ARG A 410 -13.94 24.92 -21.66
CA ARG A 410 -12.54 25.25 -21.98
C ARG A 410 -12.28 25.62 -23.44
N LYS A 411 -13.12 25.19 -24.38
CA LYS A 411 -13.03 25.57 -25.80
C LYS A 411 -13.78 26.86 -26.15
N GLY A 412 -14.61 27.39 -25.24
CA GLY A 412 -15.38 28.62 -25.44
C GLY A 412 -14.78 29.90 -24.83
N LEU A 413 -13.59 29.82 -24.21
CA LEU A 413 -12.85 30.96 -23.65
C LEU A 413 -11.60 31.30 -24.48
N GLY A 414 -11.61 30.95 -25.75
CA GLY A 414 -10.62 31.33 -26.74
C GLY A 414 -11.29 32.00 -27.93
N MET A 415 -11.80 33.20 -27.71
CA MET A 415 -11.87 34.29 -28.67
C MET A 415 -11.63 35.59 -27.91
#